data_AF-A0A3N5S4S7-F1
#
_entry.id   AF-A0A3N5S4S7-F1
#
_cell.length_a   1.000
_cell.length_b   1.000
_cell.length_c   1.000
_cell.angle_alpha   90.00
_cell.angle_beta   90.00
_cell.angle_gamma   90.00
#
_symmetry.space_group_name_H-M   'P 1'
#
loop_
_entity.id
_entity.type
_entity.pdbx_description
1 polymer ?
#
loop_
_entity_poly.entity_id
_entity_poly.type
_entity_poly.pdbx_seq_one_letter_code
_entity_poly.pdbx_strand_id
1 'polypeptide(L)'
;MAIAQERPVDGKRAPPPVKGKAAAPPPVKPSGGTAGAGAAAGNRSEKRETGNRSGANARVAAVDRADDRKAIVAQVTEFRRAYNARESRPIAELFAADGLLFDQTAASLSGRDAITAALGERFREEPEAHMEIEVESIRFIGENTAVQQGHIVLVPAPGKRPVHDR
;
A
#
# COMPACT_ATOMS: atom_id res chain seq x y z
N MET A 1 -63.69 12.03 0.62
CA MET A 1 -62.30 12.24 0.19
C MET A 1 -61.42 11.29 0.99
N ALA A 2 -60.52 10.59 0.30
CA ALA A 2 -59.80 9.42 0.80
C ALA A 2 -58.53 9.77 1.61
N ILE A 3 -58.44 9.02 2.70
CA ILE A 3 -57.38 8.63 3.64
C ILE A 3 -56.00 8.31 3.02
N ALA A 4 -54.91 8.62 3.75
CA ALA A 4 -53.73 7.75 4.03
C ALA A 4 -52.54 8.60 4.57
N GLN A 5 -52.20 8.50 5.87
CA GLN A 5 -51.31 7.50 6.53
C GLN A 5 -49.82 7.86 6.46
N GLU A 6 -49.28 8.19 7.63
CA GLU A 6 -47.85 8.25 7.94
C GLU A 6 -47.21 6.88 7.71
N ARG A 7 -46.00 6.86 7.12
CA ARG A 7 -45.16 5.65 7.05
C ARG A 7 -43.86 5.89 7.82
N PRO A 8 -43.54 5.04 8.82
CA PRO A 8 -42.22 5.01 9.43
C PRO A 8 -41.23 4.31 8.50
N VAL A 9 -40.02 4.86 8.36
CA VAL A 9 -38.89 4.18 7.70
C VAL A 9 -38.03 3.49 8.76
N ASP A 10 -38.56 2.41 9.31
CA ASP A 10 -37.75 1.37 9.93
C ASP A 10 -37.12 0.53 8.81
N GLY A 11 -35.82 0.25 8.89
CA GLY A 11 -35.18 -0.60 7.89
C GLY A 11 -33.66 -0.57 7.85
N LYS A 12 -32.99 -0.87 8.97
CA LYS A 12 -31.62 -1.38 8.95
C LYS A 12 -31.54 -2.56 7.97
N ARG A 13 -30.97 -2.35 6.79
CA ARG A 13 -30.55 -3.47 5.92
C ARG A 13 -29.05 -3.63 6.09
N ALA A 14 -28.68 -4.48 7.04
CA ALA A 14 -27.34 -5.01 7.13
C ALA A 14 -26.96 -5.66 5.78
N PRO A 15 -25.74 -5.46 5.27
CA PRO A 15 -25.25 -6.25 4.15
C PRO A 15 -25.18 -7.73 4.55
N PRO A 16 -25.46 -8.67 3.63
CA PRO A 16 -25.43 -10.09 3.95
C PRO A 16 -24.03 -10.52 4.38
N PRO A 17 -23.91 -11.48 5.32
CA PRO A 17 -22.61 -12.03 5.68
C PRO A 17 -22.02 -12.77 4.47
N VAL A 18 -20.89 -12.29 3.96
CA VAL A 18 -20.06 -13.04 3.01
C VAL A 18 -19.54 -14.29 3.74
N LYS A 19 -20.27 -15.40 3.61
CA LYS A 19 -19.83 -16.73 4.02
C LYS A 19 -18.75 -17.22 3.04
N GLY A 20 -17.57 -16.62 3.12
CA GLY A 20 -16.35 -17.13 2.50
C GLY A 20 -15.68 -18.09 3.46
N LYS A 21 -15.86 -19.40 3.23
CA LYS A 21 -15.23 -20.48 3.97
C LYS A 21 -13.71 -20.33 3.86
N ALA A 22 -13.05 -19.96 4.96
CA ALA A 22 -11.59 -19.93 5.04
C ALA A 22 -11.05 -21.35 4.79
N ALA A 23 -10.47 -21.57 3.61
CA ALA A 23 -9.64 -22.73 3.34
C ALA A 23 -8.23 -22.37 3.79
N ALA A 24 -7.74 -23.04 4.83
CA ALA A 24 -6.37 -22.94 5.28
C ALA A 24 -5.41 -23.36 4.14
N PRO A 25 -4.35 -22.59 3.84
CA PRO A 25 -3.30 -23.06 2.93
C PRO A 25 -2.53 -24.24 3.58
N PRO A 26 -2.14 -25.26 2.80
CA PRO A 26 -1.41 -26.42 3.31
C PRO A 26 0.02 -26.04 3.76
N PRO A 27 0.63 -26.82 4.68
CA PRO A 27 1.99 -26.57 5.14
C PRO A 27 3.01 -26.85 4.04
N VAL A 28 3.77 -25.82 3.65
CA VAL A 28 4.97 -25.97 2.81
C VAL A 28 6.04 -26.70 3.61
N LYS A 29 6.39 -27.92 3.18
CA LYS A 29 7.53 -28.68 3.71
C LYS A 29 8.83 -28.05 3.17
N PRO A 30 9.87 -27.85 4.00
CA PRO A 30 11.20 -27.55 3.49
C PRO A 30 11.77 -28.81 2.82
N SER A 31 11.95 -28.78 1.50
CA SER A 31 12.73 -29.80 0.80
C SER A 31 14.21 -29.60 1.11
N GLY A 32 14.79 -30.55 1.83
CA GLY A 32 16.23 -30.67 2.01
C GLY A 32 16.94 -31.21 0.76
N GLY A 33 18.24 -30.94 0.70
CA GLY A 33 19.20 -31.49 -0.26
C GLY A 33 20.21 -30.39 -0.64
N THR A 34 21.53 -30.53 -0.49
CA THR A 34 22.36 -31.70 -0.18
C THR A 34 23.71 -31.20 0.35
N ALA A 35 24.28 -31.98 1.27
CA ALA A 35 25.65 -31.87 1.71
C ALA A 35 26.64 -32.17 0.57
N GLY A 36 27.75 -31.42 0.54
CA GLY A 36 28.95 -31.75 -0.20
C GLY A 36 30.16 -31.42 0.67
N ALA A 37 30.72 -32.46 1.29
CA ALA A 37 31.97 -32.39 2.04
C ALA A 37 33.18 -32.35 1.10
N GLY A 38 34.17 -31.55 1.44
CA GLY A 38 35.48 -31.49 0.77
C GLY A 38 36.47 -30.75 1.66
N ALA A 39 37.64 -31.35 1.87
CA ALA A 39 38.48 -31.18 3.05
C ALA A 39 39.62 -30.13 2.92
N ALA A 40 40.08 -29.69 4.09
CA ALA A 40 41.45 -29.35 4.51
C ALA A 40 42.35 -28.46 3.64
N ALA A 41 42.78 -27.32 4.20
CA ALA A 41 44.21 -26.97 4.42
C ALA A 41 44.29 -25.60 5.09
N GLY A 42 45.11 -25.50 6.14
CA GLY A 42 45.35 -24.24 6.84
C GLY A 42 46.04 -23.19 5.96
N ASN A 43 45.87 -21.92 6.33
CA ASN A 43 47.02 -21.11 6.74
C ASN A 43 46.58 -19.84 7.46
N ARG A 44 47.25 -19.65 8.58
CA ARG A 44 47.26 -18.49 9.45
C ARG A 44 47.90 -17.33 8.69
N SER A 45 47.20 -16.22 8.54
CA SER A 45 47.77 -14.90 8.23
C SER A 45 46.73 -13.82 8.57
N GLU A 46 46.69 -13.46 9.86
CA GLU A 46 46.20 -12.16 10.28
C GLU A 46 47.12 -11.09 9.68
N LYS A 47 46.61 -10.34 8.69
CA LYS A 47 47.16 -9.01 8.38
C LYS A 47 46.06 -8.08 7.89
N ARG A 48 45.45 -7.42 8.88
CA ARG A 48 44.90 -6.05 8.85
C ARG A 48 44.39 -5.53 7.50
N GLU A 49 43.09 -5.62 7.28
CA GLU A 49 42.32 -4.73 6.39
C GLU A 49 40.90 -4.53 6.92
N THR A 50 40.82 -3.97 8.13
CA THR A 50 39.60 -3.38 8.70
C THR A 50 39.74 -1.87 8.69
N GLY A 51 39.56 -1.27 7.51
CA GLY A 51 39.63 0.18 7.36
C GLY A 51 38.87 0.78 6.17
N ASN A 52 38.51 -0.02 5.15
CA ASN A 52 37.94 0.55 3.92
C ASN A 52 36.71 -0.17 3.32
N ARG A 53 36.31 -1.33 3.86
CA ARG A 53 35.10 -2.04 3.37
C ARG A 53 33.77 -1.47 3.87
N SER A 54 33.78 -0.77 5.02
CA SER A 54 32.57 -0.19 5.61
C SER A 54 32.07 1.04 4.82
N GLY A 55 32.99 1.89 4.33
CA GLY A 55 32.63 3.12 3.61
C GLY A 55 32.14 2.89 2.18
N ALA A 56 32.70 1.92 1.46
CA ALA A 56 32.25 1.58 0.11
C ALA A 56 30.89 0.87 0.12
N ASN A 57 30.69 -0.08 1.05
CA ASN A 57 29.43 -0.83 1.15
C ASN A 57 28.27 0.05 1.65
N ALA A 58 28.55 0.99 2.56
CA ALA A 58 27.55 1.97 3.01
C ALA A 58 27.14 2.96 1.90
N ARG A 59 28.07 3.35 1.02
CA ARG A 59 27.74 4.23 -0.12
C ARG A 59 26.94 3.50 -1.19
N VAL A 60 27.28 2.26 -1.52
CA VAL A 60 26.49 1.44 -2.47
C VAL A 60 25.08 1.23 -1.93
N ALA A 61 24.94 0.79 -0.67
CA ALA A 61 23.64 0.66 -0.03
C ALA A 61 22.88 2.00 0.06
N ALA A 62 23.54 3.13 0.30
CA ALA A 62 22.88 4.44 0.32
C ALA A 62 22.43 4.91 -1.07
N VAL A 63 23.20 4.60 -2.13
CA VAL A 63 22.82 4.89 -3.53
C VAL A 63 21.66 4.00 -3.95
N ASP A 64 21.70 2.70 -3.64
CA ASP A 64 20.59 1.78 -3.91
C ASP A 64 19.28 2.29 -3.28
N ARG A 65 19.36 2.84 -2.05
CA ARG A 65 18.20 3.41 -1.36
C ARG A 65 17.76 4.77 -1.88
N ALA A 66 18.61 5.49 -2.61
CA ALA A 66 18.22 6.77 -3.22
C ALA A 66 17.28 6.53 -4.41
N ASP A 67 17.57 5.52 -5.23
CA ASP A 67 16.73 5.14 -6.36
C ASP A 67 15.40 4.57 -5.89
N ASP A 68 15.39 3.69 -4.88
CA ASP A 68 14.15 3.19 -4.27
C ASP A 68 13.30 4.34 -3.71
N ARG A 69 13.92 5.30 -3.02
CA ARG A 69 13.21 6.46 -2.45
C ARG A 69 12.60 7.31 -3.55
N LYS A 70 13.32 7.51 -4.66
CA LYS A 70 12.81 8.21 -5.85
C LYS A 70 11.64 7.45 -6.48
N ALA A 71 11.71 6.12 -6.56
CA ALA A 71 10.62 5.29 -7.08
C ALA A 71 9.36 5.40 -6.21
N ILE A 72 9.50 5.35 -4.89
CA ILE A 72 8.37 5.53 -3.95
C ILE A 72 7.72 6.91 -4.13
N VAL A 73 8.52 7.97 -4.24
CA VAL A 73 7.99 9.33 -4.49
C VAL A 73 7.30 9.43 -5.85
N ALA A 74 7.82 8.75 -6.87
CA ALA A 74 7.20 8.70 -8.19
C ALA A 74 5.85 7.97 -8.14
N GLN A 75 5.72 6.88 -7.38
CA GLN A 75 4.44 6.19 -7.18
C GLN A 75 3.40 7.09 -6.51
N VAL A 76 3.78 7.88 -5.50
CA VAL A 76 2.88 8.86 -4.87
C VAL A 76 2.42 9.92 -5.87
N THR A 77 3.34 10.38 -6.72
CA THR A 77 3.03 11.35 -7.78
C THR A 77 2.03 10.79 -8.78
N GLU A 78 2.22 9.54 -9.22
CA GLU A 78 1.29 8.87 -10.13
C GLU A 78 -0.06 8.62 -9.47
N PHE A 79 -0.07 8.21 -8.19
CA PHE A 79 -1.31 8.03 -7.44
C PHE A 79 -2.14 9.31 -7.44
N ARG A 80 -1.53 10.45 -7.09
CA ARG A 80 -2.19 11.76 -7.08
C ARG A 80 -2.70 12.12 -8.47
N ARG A 81 -1.88 11.94 -9.51
CA ARG A 81 -2.22 12.24 -10.91
C ARG A 81 -3.43 11.42 -11.36
N ALA A 82 -3.39 10.11 -11.16
CA ALA A 82 -4.47 9.21 -11.55
C ALA A 82 -5.76 9.46 -10.74
N TYR A 83 -5.65 9.77 -9.44
CA TYR A 83 -6.80 10.14 -8.61
C TYR A 83 -7.49 11.41 -9.12
N ASN A 84 -6.72 12.45 -9.41
CA ASN A 84 -7.25 13.72 -9.92
C ASN A 84 -7.77 13.58 -11.36
N ALA A 85 -7.27 12.61 -12.13
CA ALA A 85 -7.77 12.25 -13.45
C ALA A 85 -8.98 11.29 -13.43
N ARG A 86 -9.43 10.82 -12.25
CA ARG A 86 -10.52 9.83 -12.07
C ARG A 86 -10.23 8.46 -12.68
N GLU A 87 -8.97 8.08 -12.73
CA GLU A 87 -8.54 6.82 -13.32
C GLU A 87 -8.32 5.76 -12.23
N SER A 88 -9.33 4.95 -11.93
CA SER A 88 -9.26 3.98 -10.83
C SER A 88 -8.29 2.82 -11.09
N ARG A 89 -8.16 2.40 -12.36
CA ARG A 89 -7.31 1.27 -12.73
C ARG A 89 -5.80 1.56 -12.61
N PRO A 90 -5.26 2.69 -13.13
CA PRO A 90 -3.88 3.08 -12.87
C PRO A 90 -3.54 3.19 -11.39
N ILE A 91 -4.48 3.66 -10.55
CA ILE A 91 -4.28 3.69 -9.10
C ILE A 91 -4.13 2.27 -8.54
N ALA A 92 -5.02 1.35 -8.92
CA ALA A 92 -4.97 -0.03 -8.45
C ALA A 92 -3.69 -0.77 -8.91
N GLU A 93 -3.12 -0.42 -10.06
CA GLU A 93 -1.88 -0.99 -10.56
C GLU A 93 -0.65 -0.62 -9.72
N LEU A 94 -0.72 0.46 -8.92
CA LEU A 94 0.32 0.84 -7.95
C LEU A 94 0.36 -0.08 -6.73
N PHE A 95 -0.71 -0.84 -6.47
CA PHE A 95 -0.76 -1.81 -5.37
C PHE A 95 -0.16 -3.16 -5.80
N ALA A 96 0.32 -3.93 -4.83
CA ALA A 96 0.55 -5.36 -5.02
C ALA A 96 -0.74 -6.06 -5.49
N ALA A 97 -0.61 -7.23 -6.13
CA ALA A 97 -1.78 -7.96 -6.65
C ALA A 97 -2.84 -8.24 -5.56
N ASP A 98 -2.37 -8.56 -4.36
CA ASP A 98 -3.10 -8.80 -3.11
C ASP A 98 -3.00 -7.62 -2.13
N GLY A 99 -2.67 -6.43 -2.62
CA GLY A 99 -2.52 -5.23 -1.81
C GLY A 99 -3.80 -4.85 -1.08
N LEU A 100 -3.63 -4.22 0.09
CA LEU A 100 -4.72 -3.74 0.92
C LEU A 100 -4.80 -2.22 0.87
N LEU A 101 -6.01 -1.70 0.74
CA LEU A 101 -6.32 -0.29 0.98
C LEU A 101 -7.29 -0.20 2.16
N PHE A 102 -6.92 0.59 3.16
CA PHE A 102 -7.79 0.92 4.29
C PHE A 102 -8.29 2.34 4.11
N ASP A 103 -9.60 2.53 4.16
CA ASP A 103 -10.21 3.86 4.14
C ASP A 103 -10.50 4.39 5.55
N GLN A 104 -10.97 5.63 5.62
CA GLN A 104 -11.35 6.31 6.87
C GLN A 104 -12.49 5.63 7.65
N THR A 105 -13.22 4.70 7.02
CA THR A 105 -14.26 3.90 7.70
C THR A 105 -13.70 2.60 8.28
N ALA A 106 -12.38 2.40 8.19
CA ALA A 106 -11.68 1.15 8.49
C ALA A 106 -12.15 -0.05 7.64
N ALA A 107 -12.82 0.21 6.51
CA ALA A 107 -13.10 -0.83 5.54
C ALA A 107 -11.80 -1.19 4.82
N SER A 108 -11.50 -2.49 4.74
CA SER A 108 -10.36 -2.99 3.98
C SER A 108 -10.81 -3.47 2.60
N LEU A 109 -10.16 -2.94 1.58
CA LEU A 109 -10.30 -3.38 0.20
C LEU A 109 -9.09 -4.26 -0.11
N SER A 110 -9.35 -5.50 -0.53
CA SER A 110 -8.31 -6.48 -0.82
C SER A 110 -8.20 -6.79 -2.29
N GLY A 111 -7.01 -6.58 -2.84
CA GLY A 111 -6.68 -6.82 -4.23
C GLY A 111 -7.11 -5.70 -5.17
N ARG A 112 -6.46 -5.67 -6.33
CA ARG A 112 -6.60 -4.60 -7.33
C ARG A 112 -8.03 -4.42 -7.83
N ASP A 113 -8.78 -5.50 -7.98
CA ASP A 113 -10.15 -5.46 -8.48
C ASP A 113 -11.10 -4.73 -7.51
N ALA A 114 -10.99 -5.05 -6.21
CA ALA A 114 -11.78 -4.39 -5.16
C ALA A 114 -11.43 -2.90 -5.04
N ILE A 115 -10.14 -2.57 -5.12
CA ILE A 115 -9.65 -1.19 -5.10
C ILE A 115 -10.17 -0.41 -6.32
N THR A 116 -10.10 -1.01 -7.52
CA THR A 116 -10.58 -0.40 -8.77
C THR A 116 -12.08 -0.10 -8.69
N ALA A 117 -12.88 -1.05 -8.20
CA ALA A 117 -14.32 -0.89 -8.07
C ALA A 117 -14.68 0.22 -7.08
N ALA A 118 -14.09 0.20 -5.88
CA ALA A 118 -14.38 1.18 -4.84
C ALA A 118 -13.97 2.61 -5.23
N LEU A 119 -12.80 2.79 -5.84
CA LEU A 119 -12.38 4.10 -6.35
C LEU A 119 -13.29 4.56 -7.49
N GLY A 120 -13.74 3.65 -8.34
CA GLY A 120 -14.71 3.94 -9.40
C GLY A 120 -16.04 4.47 -8.87
N GLU A 121 -16.59 3.86 -7.82
CA GLU A 121 -17.78 4.38 -7.13
C GLU A 121 -17.51 5.77 -6.53
N ARG A 122 -16.39 5.94 -5.83
CA ARG A 122 -16.01 7.21 -5.21
C ARG A 122 -15.92 8.35 -6.21
N PHE A 123 -15.38 8.10 -7.40
CA PHE A 123 -15.29 9.09 -8.46
C PHE A 123 -16.65 9.48 -9.06
N ARG A 124 -17.67 8.62 -8.96
CA ARG A 124 -19.05 8.97 -9.36
C ARG A 124 -19.76 9.77 -8.27
N GLU A 125 -19.49 9.46 -7.00
CA GLU A 125 -20.08 10.16 -5.85
C GLU A 125 -19.47 11.56 -5.65
N GLU A 126 -18.17 11.70 -5.90
CA GLU A 126 -17.40 12.93 -5.67
C GLU A 126 -16.60 13.37 -6.92
N PRO A 127 -17.28 13.69 -8.04
CA PRO A 127 -16.63 13.91 -9.35
C PRO A 127 -15.71 15.13 -9.39
N GLU A 128 -15.86 16.07 -8.46
CA GLU A 128 -15.07 17.31 -8.37
C GLU A 128 -14.06 17.33 -7.21
N ALA A 129 -13.99 16.27 -6.39
CA ALA A 129 -13.05 16.23 -5.26
C ALA A 129 -11.60 15.99 -5.70
N HIS A 130 -10.66 16.88 -5.40
CA HIS A 130 -9.25 16.68 -5.74
C HIS A 130 -8.44 16.24 -4.53
N MET A 131 -7.35 15.54 -4.80
CA MET A 131 -6.43 15.04 -3.80
C MET A 131 -5.09 15.75 -3.90
N GLU A 132 -4.59 16.16 -2.73
CA GLU A 132 -3.19 16.52 -2.52
C GLU A 132 -2.55 15.52 -1.56
N ILE A 133 -1.28 15.21 -1.81
CA ILE A 133 -0.50 14.27 -1.00
C ILE A 133 0.84 14.91 -0.67
N GLU A 134 1.17 14.94 0.61
CA GLU A 134 2.48 15.35 1.12
C GLU A 134 3.20 14.14 1.72
N VAL A 135 4.43 13.89 1.27
CA VAL A 135 5.28 12.83 1.83
C VAL A 135 6.10 13.42 2.98
N GLU A 136 5.87 12.92 4.19
CA GLU A 136 6.58 13.37 5.39
C GLU A 136 7.87 12.59 5.59
N SER A 137 7.81 11.25 5.50
CA SER A 137 8.99 10.40 5.69
C SER A 137 8.92 9.09 4.92
N ILE A 138 10.10 8.56 4.57
CA ILE A 138 10.28 7.22 4.02
C ILE A 138 11.35 6.51 4.84
N ARG A 139 10.96 5.42 5.50
CA ARG A 139 11.85 4.60 6.34
C ARG A 139 11.96 3.20 5.76
N PHE A 140 13.18 2.78 5.43
CA PHE A 140 13.44 1.41 4.99
C PHE A 140 13.53 0.50 6.22
N ILE A 141 12.69 -0.53 6.26
CA ILE A 141 12.60 -1.49 7.38
C ILE A 141 13.12 -2.89 7.00
N GLY A 142 13.46 -3.10 5.73
CA GLY A 142 14.04 -4.33 5.22
C GLY A 142 14.60 -4.12 3.82
N GLU A 143 15.16 -5.17 3.22
CA GLU A 143 15.79 -5.09 1.91
C GLU A 143 14.81 -4.60 0.84
N ASN A 144 13.61 -5.17 0.81
CA ASN A 144 12.56 -4.87 -0.17
C ASN A 144 11.32 -4.24 0.49
N THR A 145 11.51 -3.53 1.60
CA THR A 145 10.38 -3.00 2.37
C THR A 145 10.70 -1.64 2.96
N ALA A 146 9.79 -0.70 2.68
CA ALA A 146 9.81 0.64 3.25
C ALA A 146 8.41 1.01 3.77
N VAL A 147 8.40 1.88 4.76
CA VAL A 147 7.20 2.55 5.26
C VAL A 147 7.27 4.00 4.80
N GLN A 148 6.29 4.40 3.99
CA GLN A 148 6.02 5.80 3.69
C GLN A 148 5.00 6.33 4.69
N GLN A 149 5.24 7.53 5.20
CA GLN A 149 4.29 8.29 6.01
C GLN A 149 4.08 9.66 5.39
N GLY A 150 2.87 10.20 5.50
CA GLY A 150 2.50 11.48 4.90
C GLY A 150 1.05 11.86 5.20
N HIS A 151 0.63 12.97 4.62
CA HIS A 151 -0.73 13.49 4.76
C HIS A 151 -1.43 13.52 3.40
N ILE A 152 -2.70 13.13 3.41
CA ILE A 152 -3.59 13.23 2.26
C ILE A 152 -4.68 14.23 2.59
N VAL A 153 -4.83 15.24 1.74
CA VAL A 153 -5.94 16.19 1.82
C VAL A 153 -6.88 15.91 0.66
N LEU A 154 -8.11 15.55 0.99
CA LEU A 154 -9.18 15.47 0.00
C LEU A 154 -9.96 16.78 0.04
N VAL A 155 -9.79 17.60 -0.99
CA VAL A 155 -10.51 18.85 -1.12
C VAL A 155 -11.79 18.57 -1.92
N PRO A 156 -12.96 18.72 -1.30
CA PRO A 156 -14.22 18.45 -1.98
C PRO A 156 -14.55 19.54 -3.00
N ALA A 157 -15.61 19.31 -3.79
CA ALA A 157 -16.20 20.28 -4.70
C ALA A 157 -16.35 21.69 -4.06
N PRO A 158 -16.16 22.79 -4.83
CA PRO A 158 -16.37 24.15 -4.35
C PRO A 158 -17.73 24.29 -3.65
N GLY A 159 -17.72 24.71 -2.38
CA GLY A 159 -18.92 24.83 -1.54
C GLY A 159 -19.06 23.75 -0.45
N LYS A 160 -18.20 22.72 -0.44
CA LYS A 160 -18.04 21.81 0.70
C LYS A 160 -16.78 22.20 1.49
N ARG A 161 -16.84 22.20 2.83
CA ARG A 161 -15.69 22.59 3.67
C ARG A 161 -14.58 21.52 3.60
N PRO A 162 -13.29 21.90 3.54
CA PRO A 162 -12.19 20.95 3.67
C PRO A 162 -12.30 20.16 4.97
N VAL A 163 -12.18 18.84 4.89
CA VAL A 163 -12.10 17.98 6.08
C VAL A 163 -10.61 17.74 6.34
N HIS A 164 -10.10 18.28 7.45
CA HIS A 164 -8.78 17.93 7.97
C HIS A 164 -8.97 16.80 8.98
N ASP A 165 -8.51 15.60 8.65
CA ASP A 165 -8.46 14.49 9.62
C ASP A 165 -7.16 14.58 10.42
N ARG A 166 -7.24 14.40 11.74
CA ARG A 166 -6.14 14.65 12.69
C ARG A 166 -5.67 13.36 13.37
#